data_AF-A0A3B9ZDC8-F1
#
_entry.id   AF-A0A3B9ZDC8-F1
#
_cell.length_a   1.000
_cell.length_b   1.000
_cell.length_c   1.000
_cell.angle_alpha   90.00
_cell.angle_beta   90.00
_cell.angle_gamma   90.00
#
_symmetry.space_group_name_H-M   'P 1'
#
loop_
_entity.id
_entity.type
_entity.pdbx_description
1 polymer ?
#
loop_
_entity_poly.entity_id
_entity_poly.type
_entity_poly.pdbx_seq_one_letter_code
_entity_poly.pdbx_strand_id
1 'polypeptide(L)' 'MNKKYQCIKSFETRYDYYGKDYGNAGMVNEGDIYIIVREPVPKKKLYKLKKENDDSRWDTGYLYLRENFFKRHFKKVEND' A
#
# COMPACT_ATOMS: atom_id res chain seq x y z
N MET A 1 5.93 -15.66 6.54
CA MET A 1 6.09 -15.10 5.18
C MET A 1 5.13 -13.94 5.00
N ASN A 2 5.65 -12.73 4.85
CA ASN A 2 4.84 -11.55 4.58
C ASN A 2 4.44 -11.57 3.10
N LYS A 3 3.14 -11.63 2.79
CA LYS A 3 2.66 -11.66 1.40
C LYS A 3 3.01 -10.34 0.71
N LYS A 4 3.82 -10.38 -0.36
CA LYS A 4 4.20 -9.22 -1.17
C LYS A 4 3.34 -9.06 -2.41
N TYR A 5 3.09 -7.80 -2.77
CA TYR A 5 2.27 -7.40 -3.90
C TYR A 5 2.92 -6.25 -4.64
N GLN A 6 2.99 -6.35 -5.96
CA GLN A 6 3.52 -5.30 -6.84
C GLN A 6 2.37 -4.51 -7.46
N CYS A 7 2.51 -3.19 -7.47
CA CYS A 7 1.63 -2.30 -8.21
C CYS A 7 1.79 -2.54 -9.72
N ILE A 8 0.69 -2.80 -10.43
CA ILE A 8 0.70 -3.07 -11.88
C ILE A 8 0.26 -1.87 -12.72
N LYS A 9 -0.17 -0.78 -12.08
CA LYS A 9 -0.59 0.44 -12.75
C LYS A 9 -0.51 1.61 -11.78
N SER A 10 0.21 2.67 -12.15
CA SER A 10 0.34 3.87 -11.31
C SER A 10 -1.00 4.53 -11.03
N PHE A 11 -1.15 5.08 -9.82
CA PHE A 11 -2.33 5.85 -9.43
C PHE A 11 -2.01 6.87 -8.34
N GLU A 12 -2.76 7.97 -8.34
CA GLU A 12 -2.74 8.94 -7.26
C GLU A 12 -3.52 8.40 -6.06
N THR A 13 -2.92 8.51 -4.88
CA THR A 13 -3.55 8.22 -3.60
C THR A 13 -3.58 9.48 -2.76
N ARG A 14 -4.67 9.68 -2.01
CA ARG A 14 -4.75 10.78 -1.03
C ARG A 14 -3.99 10.47 0.26
N TYR A 15 -3.26 9.37 0.30
CA TYR A 15 -2.50 8.92 1.46
C TYR A 15 -1.02 8.99 1.12
N ASP A 16 -0.43 10.17 1.29
CA ASP A 16 1.00 10.26 1.50
C ASP A 16 1.25 10.14 3.01
N TYR A 17 2.20 9.27 3.36
CA TYR A 17 3.08 9.38 4.51
C TYR A 17 2.57 10.28 5.65
N TYR A 18 2.18 9.68 6.79
CA TYR A 18 1.98 10.44 8.04
C TYR A 18 3.34 10.96 8.53
N GLY A 19 3.86 11.99 7.88
CA GLY A 19 5.25 12.38 8.00
C GLY A 19 5.69 13.58 7.16
N LYS A 20 4.77 14.45 6.70
CA LYS A 20 4.92 15.91 6.77
C LYS A 20 3.79 16.70 6.11
N ASP A 21 3.04 16.12 5.17
CA ASP A 21 2.06 16.89 4.39
C ASP A 21 0.72 16.16 4.29
N TYR A 22 -0.13 16.38 5.29
CA TYR A 22 -1.54 16.00 5.24
C TYR A 22 -2.23 16.81 4.14
N GLY A 23 -2.41 16.23 2.95
CA GLY A 23 -3.12 16.89 1.84
C GLY A 23 -2.45 16.81 0.47
N ASN A 24 -1.22 16.33 0.36
CA ASN A 24 -0.59 16.07 -0.94
C ASN A 24 -0.99 14.69 -1.44
N ALA A 25 -1.43 14.61 -2.71
CA ALA A 25 -1.68 13.33 -3.37
C ALA A 25 -0.34 12.62 -3.58
N GLY A 26 -0.09 11.54 -2.83
CA GLY A 26 1.04 10.65 -3.07
C GLY A 26 0.82 9.85 -4.35
N MET A 27 1.88 9.62 -5.14
CA MET A 27 1.80 8.76 -6.31
C MET A 27 2.28 7.35 -5.95
N VAL A 28 1.43 6.35 -6.19
CA VAL A 28 1.88 4.94 -6.20
C VAL A 28 2.34 4.63 -7.61
N ASN A 29 3.58 4.19 -7.76
CA ASN A 29 4.15 3.92 -9.07
C ASN A 29 3.99 2.46 -9.45
N GLU A 30 3.78 2.20 -10.74
CA GLU A 30 3.92 0.87 -11.31
C GLU A 30 5.30 0.29 -10.97
N GLY A 31 5.32 -0.98 -10.56
CA GLY A 31 6.53 -1.66 -10.12
C GLY A 31 6.79 -1.60 -8.62
N ASP A 32 6.20 -0.65 -7.87
CA ASP A 32 6.37 -0.54 -6.42
C ASP A 32 5.85 -1.80 -5.70
N ILE A 33 6.63 -2.29 -4.72
CA ILE A 33 6.30 -3.48 -3.93
C ILE A 33 5.79 -3.09 -2.55
N TYR A 34 4.67 -3.70 -2.16
CA TYR A 34 3.99 -3.50 -0.91
C TYR A 34 3.75 -4.82 -0.18
N ILE A 35 3.86 -4.77 1.14
CA ILE A 35 3.57 -5.85 2.07
C ILE A 35 2.21 -5.57 2.74
N ILE A 36 1.33 -6.57 2.81
CA ILE A 36 0.11 -6.46 3.63
C ILE A 36 0.49 -6.56 5.10
N VAL A 37 0.31 -5.46 5.83
CA VAL A 37 0.55 -5.36 7.28
C VAL A 37 -0.68 -5.79 8.07
N ARG A 38 -1.87 -5.55 7.52
CA ARG A 38 -3.13 -6.02 8.11
C ARG A 38 -4.16 -6.32 7.02
N GLU A 39 -4.69 -7.54 7.05
CA GLU A 39 -5.85 -7.94 6.24
C GLU A 39 -7.10 -7.14 6.65
N PRO A 40 -8.03 -6.89 5.73
CA PRO A 40 -9.15 -5.97 5.95
C PRO A 40 -10.01 -6.39 7.13
N VAL A 41 -10.21 -5.48 8.09
CA VAL A 41 -11.17 -5.67 9.17
C VAL A 41 -12.59 -5.66 8.55
N PRO A 42 -13.48 -6.61 8.87
CA PRO A 42 -14.78 -6.77 8.22
C PRO A 42 -15.63 -5.49 8.15
N LYS A 43 -15.51 -4.62 9.17
CA LYS A 43 -16.23 -3.34 9.25
C LYS A 43 -15.70 -2.24 8.32
N LYS A 44 -14.40 -2.22 8.02
CA LYS A 44 -13.76 -1.15 7.23
C LYS A 44 -13.44 -1.56 5.78
N LYS A 45 -13.22 -2.86 5.52
CA LYS A 45 -12.88 -3.41 4.18
C LYS A 45 -11.67 -2.74 3.51
N LEU A 46 -10.70 -2.28 4.31
CA LEU A 46 -9.46 -1.66 3.84
C LEU A 46 -8.25 -2.53 4.17
N TYR A 47 -7.42 -2.83 3.16
CA TYR A 47 -6.07 -3.34 3.36
C TYR A 47 -5.19 -2.23 3.93
N LYS A 48 -4.29 -2.59 4.85
CA LYS A 48 -3.17 -1.74 5.28
C LYS A 48 -1.88 -2.31 4.69
N LEU A 49 -1.22 -1.53 3.84
CA LEU A 49 -0.03 -1.91 3.08
C LEU A 49 1.16 -1.06 3.53
N LYS A 50 2.37 -1.63 3.58
CA LYS A 50 3.64 -0.90 3.77
C LYS A 50 4.52 -1.13 2.56
N LYS A 51 5.16 -0.08 2.05
CA LYS A 51 6.13 -0.20 0.95
C LYS A 51 7.38 -0.93 1.45
N GLU A 52 7.87 -1.92 0.70
CA GLU A 52 8.93 -2.84 1.15
C GLU A 52 10.24 -2.12 1.48
N ASN A 53 10.66 -1.17 0.63
CA ASN A 53 11.90 -0.41 0.80
C ASN A 53 11.72 0.90 1.58
N ASP A 54 10.64 1.02 2.37
CA ASP A 54 10.42 2.21 3.19
C ASP A 54 11.25 2.13 4.48
N ASP A 55 12.49 2.62 4.40
CA ASP A 55 13.43 2.84 5.52
C ASP A 55 13.05 4.06 6.38
N SER A 56 11.83 4.59 6.21
CA SER A 56 11.37 5.70 7.03
C SER A 56 11.43 5.28 8.50
N ARG A 57 12.24 5.99 9.30
CA ARG A 57 12.35 5.82 10.77
C ARG A 57 11.01 6.02 11.48
N TRP A 58 9.99 6.46 10.77
CA TRP A 58 8.65 6.75 11.25
C TRP A 58 7.73 5.65 10.77
N ASP A 59 7.02 5.01 11.69
CA ASP A 59 6.12 3.88 11.42
C ASP A 59 4.82 4.35 10.73
N THR A 60 4.92 5.16 9.68
CA THR A 60 3.85 6.03 9.19
C THR A 60 3.60 5.92 7.68
N GLY A 61 4.43 5.18 6.94
CA GLY A 61 4.29 4.88 5.51
C GLY A 61 3.26 3.78 5.20
N TYR A 62 2.00 3.97 5.60
CA TYR A 62 0.93 3.00 5.36
C TYR A 62 -0.07 3.44 4.30
N LEU A 63 -0.26 2.60 3.29
CA LEU A 63 -1.26 2.77 2.24
C LEU A 63 -2.54 2.00 2.60
N TYR A 64 -3.69 2.68 2.57
CA TYR A 64 -4.98 2.09 2.85
C TYR A 64 -5.83 1.98 1.58
N LEU A 65 -6.17 0.75 1.17
CA LEU A 65 -6.92 0.51 -0.07
C LEU A 65 -8.15 -0.36 0.16
N ARG A 66 -9.26 -0.03 -0.51
CA ARG A 66 -10.41 -0.94 -0.60
C ARG A 66 -10.04 -2.19 -1.36
N GLU A 67 -10.63 -3.32 -0.98
CA GLU A 67 -10.35 -4.63 -1.59
C GLU A 67 -10.47 -4.65 -3.12
N ASN A 68 -11.57 -4.11 -3.68
CA ASN A 68 -11.76 -4.04 -5.13
C ASN A 68 -10.75 -3.13 -5.83
N PHE A 69 -10.23 -2.12 -5.12
CA PHE A 69 -9.19 -1.25 -5.68
C PHE A 69 -7.85 -1.97 -5.68
N PHE A 70 -7.52 -2.63 -4.58
CA PHE A 70 -6.32 -3.45 -4.43
C PHE A 70 -6.25 -4.54 -5.49
N LYS A 71 -7.29 -5.36 -5.65
CA LYS A 71 -7.33 -6.45 -6.65
C LYS A 71 -7.16 -5.97 -8.11
N ARG A 72 -7.47 -4.70 -8.40
CA ARG A 72 -7.33 -4.12 -9.74
C ARG A 72 -5.93 -3.55 -10.02
N HIS A 73 -5.21 -3.12 -8.99
CA HIS A 73 -3.94 -2.39 -9.14
C HIS A 73 -2.74 -3.15 -8.59
N PHE A 74 -2.93 -4.31 -7.94
CA PHE A 74 -1.86 -5.08 -7.33
C PHE A 74 -1.91 -6.54 -7.77
N LYS A 75 -0.76 -7.08 -8.16
CA LYS A 75 -0.53 -8.51 -8.36
C LYS A 75 0.33 -9.04 -7.23
N LYS A 76 0.06 -10.26 -6.76
CA LYS A 76 0.94 -10.93 -5.80
C LYS A 76 2.28 -11.23 -6.49
N VAL A 77 3.41 -10.89 -5.84
CA VAL A 77 4.77 -11.10 -6.41
C VAL A 77 5.65 -12.04 -5.59
N GLU A 78 5.07 -12.76 -4.62
CA GLU A 78 5.73 -13.89 -3.99
C GLU A 78 4.82 -15.12 -3.86
N ASN A 79 5.35 -16.24 -4.35
CA ASN A 79 5.12 -17.62 -3.96
C ASN A 79 6.49 -18.33 -4.09
N ASP A 80 6.72 -19.30 -3.20
CA ASP A 80 7.93 -20.09 -2.90
C ASP A 80 8.96 -19.47 -1.94
#